data_AF-A0A519BYJ7-F1
#
_entry.id   AF-A0A519BYJ7-F1
#
_cell.length_a   1.000
_cell.length_b   1.000
_cell.length_c   1.000
_cell.angle_alpha   90.00
_cell.angle_beta   90.00
_cell.angle_gamma   90.00
#
_symmetry.space_group_name_H-M   'P 1'
#
loop_
_entity.id
_entity.type
_entity.pdbx_description
1 polymer ?
#
loop_
_entity_poly.entity_id
_entity_poly.type
_entity_poly.pdbx_seq_one_letter_code
_entity_poly.pdbx_strand_id
1 'polypeptide(L)' 'MRPGPKNREGRTETFKRLHGKELCDLRIVPETSLEGSAKTALEKANAILSRITDGRARCFKVEARENDKNSAIYY' A
#
# COMPACT_ATOMS: atom_id res chain seq x y z
N MET A 1 2.18 -24.61 -37.65
CA MET A 1 3.05 -24.44 -36.46
C MET A 1 2.23 -23.81 -35.34
N ARG A 2 2.14 -24.43 -34.16
CA ARG A 2 1.65 -23.74 -32.96
C ARG A 2 2.79 -22.83 -32.48
N PRO A 3 2.55 -21.55 -32.18
CA PRO A 3 3.60 -20.71 -31.62
C PRO A 3 4.14 -21.38 -30.35
N GLY A 4 5.47 -21.45 -30.23
CA GLY A 4 6.16 -22.02 -29.07
C GLY A 4 5.75 -21.34 -27.76
N PRO A 5 6.10 -21.91 -26.60
CA PRO A 5 5.70 -21.35 -25.31
C PRO A 5 6.15 -19.89 -25.24
N LYS A 6 5.19 -18.96 -25.22
CA LYS A 6 5.48 -17.55 -24.96
C LYS A 6 6.18 -17.51 -23.61
N ASN A 7 7.37 -16.92 -23.53
CA ASN A 7 8.01 -16.55 -22.26
C ASN A 7 6.95 -15.84 -21.41
N ARG A 8 6.36 -16.55 -20.43
CA ARG A 8 5.34 -15.97 -19.56
C ARG A 8 6.07 -15.17 -18.51
N GLU A 9 6.16 -13.87 -18.74
CA GLU A 9 6.55 -12.90 -17.72
C GLU A 9 5.67 -13.13 -16.48
N GLY A 10 6.29 -13.24 -15.31
CA GLY A 10 5.55 -13.36 -14.05
C GLY A 10 4.71 -12.12 -13.80
N ARG A 11 3.58 -12.28 -13.09
CA ARG A 11 2.66 -11.16 -12.77
C ARG A 11 3.40 -10.01 -12.08
N THR A 12 4.28 -10.30 -11.12
CA THR A 12 5.08 -9.30 -10.41
C THR A 12 6.01 -8.52 -11.33
N GLU A 13 6.73 -9.20 -12.23
CA GLU A 13 7.64 -8.54 -13.17
C GLU A 13 6.87 -7.66 -14.16
N THR A 14 5.69 -8.13 -14.59
CA THR A 14 4.77 -7.32 -15.39
C THR A 14 4.42 -6.00 -14.69
N PHE A 15 4.02 -6.05 -13.40
CA PHE A 15 3.67 -4.83 -12.65
C PHE A 15 4.88 -3.93 -12.39
N LYS A 16 6.07 -4.47 -12.09
CA LYS A 16 7.29 -3.66 -11.95
C LYS A 16 7.62 -2.93 -13.25
N ARG A 17 7.47 -3.60 -14.40
CA ARG A 17 7.68 -3.00 -15.71
C ARG A 17 6.64 -1.93 -16.02
N LEU A 18 5.38 -2.15 -15.68
CA LEU A 18 4.33 -1.13 -15.84
C LEU A 18 4.58 0.10 -14.95
N HIS A 19 5.09 -0.12 -13.74
CA HIS A 19 5.48 0.95 -12.84
C HIS A 19 6.64 1.78 -13.39
N GLY A 20 7.69 1.13 -13.90
CA GLY A 20 8.80 1.84 -14.56
C GLY A 20 8.40 2.58 -15.84
N LYS A 21 7.22 2.29 -16.42
CA LYS A 21 6.63 3.01 -17.56
C LYS A 21 5.60 4.06 -17.13
N GLU A 22 5.43 4.29 -15.83
CA GLU A 22 4.44 5.21 -15.26
C GLU A 22 2.98 4.86 -15.62
N LEU A 23 2.73 3.60 -16.02
CA LEU A 23 1.39 3.11 -16.35
C LEU A 23 0.64 2.60 -15.11
N CYS A 24 1.36 2.35 -14.01
CA CYS A 24 0.77 2.06 -12.71
C CYS A 24 1.68 2.52 -11.57
N ASP A 25 1.11 2.82 -10.41
CA ASP A 25 1.88 3.01 -9.18
C ASP A 25 1.96 1.69 -8.40
N LEU A 26 3.12 1.03 -8.44
CA LEU A 26 3.34 -0.21 -7.70
C LEU A 26 4.04 0.11 -6.38
N ARG A 27 3.38 -0.21 -5.27
CA ARG A 27 3.98 -0.16 -3.94
C ARG A 27 4.16 -1.56 -3.41
N ILE A 28 5.36 -1.83 -2.90
CA ILE A 28 5.64 -3.05 -2.13
C ILE A 28 5.42 -2.71 -0.66
N VAL A 29 4.50 -3.42 -0.04
CA VAL A 29 4.19 -3.31 1.39
C VAL A 29 4.52 -4.62 2.09
N PRO A 30 4.93 -4.60 3.37
CA PRO A 30 5.23 -5.82 4.12
C PRO A 30 4.00 -6.72 4.33
N GLU A 31 2.82 -6.11 4.42
CA GLU A 31 1.55 -6.79 4.68
C GLU A 31 0.45 -6.12 3.84
N THR A 32 -0.35 -6.91 3.13
CA THR A 32 -1.42 -6.42 2.23
C THR A 32 -2.81 -6.49 2.85
N SER A 33 -2.90 -6.77 4.15
CA SER A 33 -4.17 -6.81 4.88
C SER A 33 -4.72 -5.39 5.13
N LEU A 34 -5.99 -5.30 5.54
CA LEU A 34 -6.55 -4.03 5.99
C LEU A 34 -5.95 -3.58 7.32
N GLU A 35 -5.63 -4.52 8.22
CA GLU A 35 -4.96 -4.26 9.48
C GLU A 35 -3.58 -3.64 9.27
N GLY A 36 -2.79 -4.21 8.36
CA GLY A 36 -1.48 -3.69 7.94
C GLY A 36 -1.61 -2.32 7.27
N SER A 37 -2.70 -2.10 6.52
CA SER A 37 -3.00 -0.80 5.91
C SER A 37 -3.32 0.26 6.97
N ALA A 38 -4.16 -0.06 7.96
CA ALA A 38 -4.50 0.84 9.06
C ALA A 38 -3.26 1.19 9.91
N LYS A 39 -2.43 0.20 10.22
CA LYS A 39 -1.14 0.40 10.90
C LYS A 39 -0.21 1.31 10.11
N THR A 40 0.01 1.02 8.83
CA THR A 40 0.88 1.84 7.96
C THR A 40 0.40 3.29 7.88
N ALA A 41 -0.91 3.49 7.81
CA ALA A 41 -1.50 4.82 7.79
C ALA A 41 -1.29 5.56 9.12
N LEU A 42 -1.47 4.89 10.27
CA LEU A 42 -1.20 5.48 11.59
C LEU A 42 0.26 5.92 11.73
N GLU A 43 1.21 5.04 11.38
CA GLU A 43 2.65 5.32 11.46
C GLU A 43 3.04 6.51 10.58
N LYS A 44 2.56 6.54 9.32
CA LYS A 44 2.81 7.65 8.40
C LYS A 44 2.16 8.95 8.87
N ALA A 45 0.92 8.91 9.34
CA ALA A 45 0.23 10.07 9.87
C ALA A 45 1.02 10.67 11.04
N ASN A 46 1.50 9.84 11.98
CA ASN A 46 2.30 10.31 13.10
C ASN A 46 3.67 10.84 12.69
N ALA A 47 4.34 10.24 11.71
CA ALA A 47 5.59 10.78 11.17
C ALA A 47 5.39 12.19 10.56
N ILE A 48 4.29 12.39 9.81
CA ILE A 48 3.93 13.68 9.23
C ILE A 48 3.59 14.69 10.34
N LEU A 49 2.71 14.33 11.27
CA LEU A 49 2.27 15.20 12.35
C LEU A 49 3.43 15.63 13.24
N SER A 50 4.32 14.70 13.61
CA SER A 50 5.52 15.00 14.37
C SER A 50 6.36 16.08 13.69
N ARG A 51 6.61 15.94 12.37
CA ARG A 51 7.40 16.91 11.58
C ARG A 51 6.75 18.29 11.50
N ILE A 52 5.43 18.38 11.28
CA ILE A 52 4.77 19.67 11.02
C ILE A 52 4.28 20.37 12.29
N THR A 53 4.17 19.64 13.40
CA THR A 53 3.65 20.20 14.66
C THR A 53 4.70 20.29 15.76
N ASP A 54 5.93 19.86 15.51
CA ASP A 54 6.98 19.74 16.52
C ASP A 54 6.51 18.86 17.69
N GLY A 55 5.97 17.69 17.35
CA GLY A 55 5.47 16.70 18.31
C GLY A 55 4.19 17.06 19.08
N ARG A 56 3.57 18.23 18.80
CA ARG A 56 2.38 18.69 19.53
C ARG A 56 1.08 17.99 19.12
N ALA A 57 1.03 17.33 17.97
CA ALA A 57 -0.13 16.56 17.52
C ALA A 57 0.23 15.11 17.24
N ARG A 58 -0.72 14.21 17.47
CA ARG A 58 -0.61 12.77 17.19
C ARG A 58 -1.93 12.22 16.68
N CYS A 59 -1.84 11.27 15.76
CA CYS A 59 -2.96 10.42 15.36
C CYS A 59 -2.98 9.22 16.32
N PHE A 60 -4.12 8.96 16.94
CA PHE A 60 -4.29 7.91 17.96
C PHE A 60 -5.16 6.74 17.47
N LYS A 61 -5.73 6.86 16.28
CA LYS A 61 -6.60 5.85 15.67
C LYS A 61 -6.73 6.07 14.17
N VAL A 62 -6.61 5.00 13.41
CA VAL A 62 -6.96 4.96 11.99
C VAL A 62 -7.93 3.82 11.74
N GLU A 63 -8.92 4.08 10.88
CA GLU A 63 -9.74 3.03 10.28
C GLU A 63 -9.44 2.97 8.78
N ALA A 64 -8.96 1.82 8.31
CA ALA A 64 -8.87 1.52 6.88
C ALA A 64 -10.16 0.81 6.45
N ARG A 65 -10.80 1.29 5.38
CA ARG A 65 -12.01 0.67 4.80
C ARG A 65 -11.73 0.25 3.37
N GLU A 66 -12.00 -1.01 3.05
CA GLU A 66 -12.05 -1.46 1.66
C GLU A 66 -13.43 -1.14 1.05
N ASN A 67 -14.48 -1.28 1.85
CA ASN A 67 -15.88 -1.00 1.51
C ASN A 67 -16.71 -0.79 2.80
N ASP A 68 -18.02 -0.58 2.67
CA ASP A 68 -18.92 -0.29 3.80
C ASP A 68 -19.08 -1.44 4.82
N LYS A 69 -18.63 -2.66 4.48
CA LYS A 69 -18.76 -3.85 5.33
C LYS A 69 -17.42 -4.40 5.83
N ASN A 70 -16.31 -3.91 5.29
CA ASN A 70 -14.98 -4.42 5.57
C ASN A 70 -14.04 -3.28 5.95
N SER A 71 -13.69 -3.23 7.24
CA SER A 71 -12.75 -2.27 7.77
C SER A 71 -11.86 -2.87 8.86
N ALA A 72 -10.70 -2.26 9.05
CA ALA A 72 -9.79 -2.55 10.15
C ALA A 72 -9.44 -1.27 10.90
N ILE A 73 -9.40 -1.37 12.23
CA ILE A 73 -9.04 -0.27 13.11
C ILE A 73 -7.69 -0.57 13.75
N TYR A 74 -6.80 0.41 13.75
CA TYR A 74 -5.52 0.37 14.45
C TYR A 74 -5.39 1.59 15.36
N TYR A 75 -4.72 1.44 16.50
CA TYR A 75 -4.57 2.44 17.56
C TYR A 75 -3.11 2.80 17.78
#